data_AF-A0A853G1P5-F1
#
_entry.id   AF-A0A853G1P5-F1
#
_cell.length_a   1.000
_cell.length_b   1.000
_cell.length_c   1.000
_cell.angle_alpha   90.00
_cell.angle_beta   90.00
_cell.angle_gamma   90.00
#
_symmetry.space_group_name_H-M   'P 1'
#
loop_
_entity.id
_entity.type
_entity.pdbx_description
1 polymer ?
#
loop_
_entity_poly.entity_id
_entity_poly.type
_entity_poly.pdbx_seq_one_letter_code
_entity_poly.pdbx_strand_id
1 'polypeptide(L)' 'MNDIGYIFVPVGGGGLITGIASVIKTQRPKIKIIGIESIGSDAFTHLITSNIHAVLDEVDVFAEGVAVKKVGFEQIFR' A
#
# COMPACT_ATOMS: atom_id res chain seq x y z
N MET A 1 -9.70 19.08 -12.92
CA MET A 1 -8.89 18.08 -12.19
C MET A 1 -7.41 18.11 -12.62
N ASN A 2 -6.87 19.27 -13.02
CA ASN A 2 -5.50 19.38 -13.54
C ASN A 2 -4.44 19.54 -12.44
N ASP A 3 -4.85 19.78 -11.19
CA ASP A 3 -3.96 20.16 -10.09
C ASP A 3 -3.67 19.05 -9.06
N ILE A 4 -4.02 17.80 -9.36
CA ILE A 4 -3.70 16.68 -8.46
C ILE A 4 -2.22 16.32 -8.60
N GLY A 5 -1.44 16.59 -7.55
CA GLY A 5 -0.05 16.16 -7.43
C GLY A 5 0.16 14.89 -6.60
N TYR A 6 -0.77 14.57 -5.71
CA TYR A 6 -0.63 13.52 -4.70
C TYR A 6 -1.93 12.73 -4.51
N ILE A 7 -1.81 11.43 -4.28
CA ILE A 7 -2.90 10.53 -3.90
C ILE A 7 -2.45 9.75 -2.68
N PHE A 8 -3.17 9.91 -1.56
CA PHE A 8 -2.94 9.16 -0.34
C PHE A 8 -3.89 7.96 -0.31
N VAL A 9 -3.35 6.77 -0.08
CA VAL A 9 -4.11 5.51 -0.14
C VAL A 9 -3.89 4.73 1.14
N PRO A 10 -4.95 4.33 1.87
CA PRO A 10 -4.80 3.41 2.99
C PRO A 10 -4.32 2.05 2.48
N VAL A 11 -3.39 1.43 3.20
CA VAL A 11 -2.77 0.16 2.80
C VAL A 11 -2.98 -0.86 3.90
N GLY A 12 -3.60 -1.98 3.53
CA GLY A 12 -3.53 -3.24 4.28
C GLY A 12 -2.93 -4.31 3.37
N GLY A 13 -3.77 -5.08 2.68
CA GLY A 13 -3.32 -6.13 1.77
C GLY A 13 -2.66 -5.66 0.45
N GLY A 14 -2.61 -4.35 0.18
CA GLY A 14 -1.93 -3.78 -1.00
C GLY A 14 -2.74 -3.70 -2.30
N GLY A 15 -3.91 -4.33 -2.39
CA GLY A 15 -4.71 -4.37 -3.62
C GLY A 15 -5.19 -2.99 -4.11
N LEU A 16 -5.68 -2.15 -3.19
CA LEU A 16 -6.20 -0.81 -3.53
C LEU A 16 -5.11 0.11 -4.09
N ILE A 17 -3.97 0.23 -3.38
CA ILE A 17 -2.86 1.07 -3.82
C ILE A 17 -2.27 0.58 -5.14
N THR A 18 -2.20 -0.74 -5.34
CA THR A 18 -1.74 -1.31 -6.60
C THR A 18 -2.70 -0.99 -7.74
N GLY A 19 -4.01 -1.21 -7.55
CA GLY A 19 -5.02 -0.93 -8.58
C GLY A 19 -5.01 0.55 -9.01
N ILE A 20 -4.91 1.46 -8.03
CA ILE A 20 -4.77 2.90 -8.29
C ILE A 20 -3.47 3.17 -9.05
N ALA A 21 -2.34 2.60 -8.61
CA ALA A 21 -1.05 2.81 -9.26
C ALA A 21 -1.03 2.32 -10.71
N SER A 22 -1.61 1.15 -10.99
CA SER A 22 -1.68 0.58 -12.34
C SER A 22 -2.36 1.53 -13.34
N VAL A 23 -3.43 2.22 -12.93
CA VAL A 23 -4.16 3.16 -13.80
C VAL A 23 -3.51 4.55 -13.81
N ILE A 24 -3.16 5.09 -12.64
CA ILE A 24 -2.67 6.46 -12.54
C ILE A 24 -1.26 6.59 -13.11
N LYS A 25 -0.40 5.59 -12.95
CA LYS A 25 0.98 5.67 -13.47
C LYS A 25 1.05 5.57 -14.99
N THR A 26 0.10 4.91 -15.64
CA THR A 26 0.03 4.87 -17.11
C THR A 26 -0.46 6.18 -17.71
N GLN A 27 -1.42 6.86 -17.07
CA GLN A 27 -2.00 8.09 -17.60
C GLN A 27 -1.32 9.38 -17.10
N ARG A 28 -0.87 9.40 -15.85
CA ARG A 28 -0.33 10.58 -15.15
C ARG A 28 0.86 10.18 -14.24
N PRO A 29 1.99 9.73 -14.82
CA PRO A 29 3.13 9.17 -14.07
C PRO A 29 3.74 10.12 -13.02
N LYS A 30 3.58 11.44 -13.21
CA LYS A 30 4.06 12.50 -12.31
C LYS A 30 3.29 12.59 -10.99
N ILE A 31 2.07 12.06 -10.91
CA ILE A 31 1.29 12.04 -9.66
C ILE A 31 1.99 11.09 -8.68
N LYS A 32 2.24 11.56 -7.46
CA LYS A 32 2.80 10.76 -6.37
C LYS A 32 1.68 10.00 -5.67
N ILE A 33 1.87 8.69 -5.50
CA ILE A 33 0.95 7.82 -4.77
C ILE A 33 1.66 7.45 -3.48
N ILE A 34 1.01 7.70 -2.35
CA ILE A 34 1.58 7.55 -1.01
C ILE A 34 0.70 6.57 -0.25
N GLY A 35 1.26 5.41 0.12
CA GLY A 35 0.62 4.44 0.99
C GLY A 35 0.63 4.93 2.44
N ILE A 36 -0.47 4.71 3.14
CA ILE A 36 -0.65 5.05 4.55
C ILE A 36 -1.02 3.78 5.31
N GLU A 37 -0.22 3.42 6.30
CA GLU A 37 -0.43 2.27 7.18
C GLU A 37 -0.56 2.72 8.63
N SER A 38 -1.20 1.89 9.46
CA SER A 38 -1.12 2.04 10.91
C SER A 38 0.23 1.53 11.40
N ILE A 39 0.77 2.16 12.45
CA ILE A 39 2.07 1.80 13.04
C ILE A 39 2.12 0.34 13.50
N GLY A 40 0.97 -0.23 13.91
CA GLY A 40 0.86 -1.63 14.33
C GLY A 40 0.38 -2.58 13.23
N SER A 41 0.33 -2.20 11.96
CA SER A 41 -0.05 -3.08 10.83
C SER A 41 0.65 -2.69 9.53
N ASP A 42 1.94 -2.35 9.60
CA ASP A 42 2.76 -1.80 8.52
C ASP A 42 3.46 -2.87 7.64
N ALA A 43 2.75 -3.99 7.40
CA ALA A 43 3.29 -5.13 6.66
C ALA A 43 3.76 -4.77 5.24
N PHE A 44 3.12 -3.79 4.60
CA PHE A 44 3.48 -3.33 3.26
C PHE A 44 4.77 -2.52 3.27
N THR A 45 4.93 -1.63 4.25
CA THR A 45 6.18 -0.87 4.46
C THR A 45 7.34 -1.83 4.71
N HIS A 46 7.15 -2.85 5.55
CA HIS A 46 8.15 -3.90 5.74
C HIS A 46 8.51 -4.59 4.41
N LEU A 47 7.52 -5.04 3.65
CA LEU A 47 7.73 -5.71 2.36
C LEU A 47 8.58 -4.86 1.39
N ILE A 48 8.25 -3.59 1.20
CA ILE A 48 8.94 -2.73 0.23
C ILE A 48 10.31 -2.25 0.69
N THR A 49 10.54 -2.12 2.00
CA THR A 49 11.81 -1.62 2.56
C THR A 49 12.84 -2.73 2.76
N SER A 50 12.39 -3.93 3.10
CA SER A 50 13.27 -5.06 3.43
C SER A 50 13.33 -6.16 2.37
N ASN A 51 12.52 -6.05 1.30
CA ASN A 51 12.43 -7.00 0.18
C ASN A 51 12.23 -8.46 0.62
N ILE A 52 11.60 -8.65 1.78
CA ILE A 52 11.23 -9.96 2.33
C ILE A 52 9.72 -10.02 2.46
N HIS A 53 9.17 -11.23 2.32
CA HIS A 53 7.77 -11.48 2.62
C HIS A 53 7.51 -11.22 4.11
N ALA A 54 7.07 -10.01 4.44
CA ALA A 54 6.72 -9.67 5.80
C ALA A 54 5.40 -10.36 6.16
N VAL A 55 5.44 -11.18 7.21
CA VAL A 55 4.27 -11.63 7.95
C VAL A 55 4.41 -11.04 9.34
N LEU A 56 3.50 -10.17 9.72
CA LEU A 56 3.46 -9.65 11.08
C LEU A 56 2.87 -10.72 12.01
N ASP A 57 3.53 -10.94 13.14
CA ASP A 57 3.06 -11.88 14.17
C ASP A 57 1.72 -11.41 14.76
N GLU A 58 1.61 -10.10 14.99
CA GLU A 58 0.43 -9.41 15.52
C GLU A 58 0.10 -8.17 14.69
N VAL A 59 -1.17 -7.76 14.72
CA VAL A 59 -1.66 -6.55 14.07
C VAL A 59 -2.56 -5.77 15.01
N ASP A 60 -2.39 -4.45 15.04
CA ASP A 60 -3.31 -3.53 15.71
C ASP A 60 -4.65 -3.47 14.96
N VAL A 61 -5.74 -3.72 15.68
CA VAL A 61 -7.11 -3.73 15.15
C VAL A 61 -7.83 -2.39 15.24
N PHE A 62 -7.15 -1.32 15.67
CA PHE A 62 -7.71 0.03 15.69
C PHE A 62 -8.28 0.44 14.33
N ALA A 63 -7.61 0.05 13.24
CA ALA A 63 -8.08 0.23 11.87
C ALA A 63 -8.27 -1.14 11.19
N GLU A 64 -9.34 -1.84 11.57
CA GLU A 64 -9.62 -3.23 11.15
C GLU A 64 -9.52 -3.46 9.63
N GLY A 65 -10.00 -2.51 8.80
CA GLY A 65 -9.97 -2.63 7.34
C GLY A 65 -8.56 -2.66 6.72
N VAL A 66 -7.53 -2.31 7.49
CA VAL A 66 -6.11 -2.36 7.07
C VAL A 66 -5.26 -3.28 7.96
N ALA A 67 -5.84 -3.93 8.97
CA ALA A 67 -5.15 -4.83 9.91
C ALA A 67 -4.79 -6.18 9.24
N VAL A 68 -3.84 -6.14 8.31
CA VAL A 68 -3.48 -7.29 7.48
C VAL A 68 -2.09 -7.80 7.86
N LYS A 69 -2.02 -9.07 8.30
CA LYS A 69 -0.76 -9.71 8.70
C LYS A 69 0.19 -9.98 7.54
N LYS A 70 -0.33 -10.27 6.35
CA LYS A 70 0.45 -10.65 5.18
C LYS A 70 -0.08 -9.96 3.93
N VAL A 71 0.80 -9.24 3.25
CA VAL A 71 0.48 -8.53 2.02
C VAL A 71 0.36 -9.50 0.83
N GLY A 72 -0.55 -9.21 -0.10
CA GLY A 72 -0.68 -9.98 -1.34
C GLY A 72 0.53 -9.76 -2.26
N PHE A 73 1.18 -10.85 -2.69
CA PHE A 73 2.48 -10.77 -3.36
C PHE A 73 2.42 -10.62 -4.89
N GLU A 74 1.31 -11.01 -5.54
CA GLU A 74 1.23 -11.04 -7.01
C GLU A 74 1.12 -9.66 -7.69
N GLN A 75 0.95 -8.60 -6.91
CA GLN A 75 0.43 -7.33 -7.42
C GLN A 75 1.43 -6.17 -7.34
N ILE A 76 2.49 -6.27 -6.52
CA ILE A 76 3.26 -5.08 -6.10
C ILE A 76 4.42 -4.73 -7.05
N PHE A 77 4.86 -5.66 -7.92
CA PHE A 77 6.07 -5.49 -8.75
C PHE A 77 5.88 -5.76 -10.24
N ARG A 78 4.66 -5.61 -10.77
CA ARG A 78 4.37 -5.81 -12.19
C ARG A 78 4.22 -4.51 -12.96
#